data_AF-A0AAU1BG45-F1
#
_entry.id   AF-A0AAU1BG45-F1
#
_cell.length_a   1.000
_cell.length_b   1.000
_cell.length_c   1.000
_cell.angle_alpha   90.00
_cell.angle_beta   90.00
_cell.angle_gamma   90.00
#
_symmetry.space_group_name_H-M   'P 1'
#
loop_
_entity.id
_entity.type
_entity.pdbx_description
1 polymer ?
#
loop_
_entity_poly.entity_id
_entity_poly.type
_entity_poly.pdbx_seq_one_letter_code
_entity_poly.pdbx_strand_id
1 'polypeptide(L)'
;MNALPDWRTQAACGGADLEELFGEAAQQHRAKAVCEGCAVKLECLVEALDHRIEFGVWGGMTDRERRALLRRRPTVTSWRRLLEAARSEHRREPGPGLPHAGDRLPDVPLTGTGGGTGAF
;
A
#
# COMPACT_ATOMS: atom_id res chain seq x y z
N MET A 1 22.37 -20.90 -8.22
CA MET A 1 20.90 -20.72 -8.21
C MET A 1 20.62 -19.36 -7.60
N ASN A 2 20.28 -18.37 -8.42
CA ASN A 2 20.08 -16.98 -8.00
C ASN A 2 18.78 -16.90 -7.21
N ALA A 3 18.85 -16.90 -5.88
CA ALA A 3 17.72 -16.55 -5.04
C ALA A 3 17.47 -15.05 -5.26
N LEU A 4 16.52 -14.72 -6.13
CA LEU A 4 15.89 -13.40 -6.08
C LEU A 4 15.51 -13.17 -4.61
N PRO A 5 15.85 -12.02 -4.00
CA PRO A 5 15.53 -11.75 -2.61
C PRO A 5 14.04 -12.00 -2.40
N ASP A 6 13.72 -13.09 -1.69
CA ASP A 6 12.35 -13.51 -1.49
C ASP A 6 11.69 -12.46 -0.60
N TRP A 7 10.68 -11.78 -1.12
CA TRP A 7 9.94 -10.75 -0.41
C TRP A 7 9.43 -11.25 0.94
N ARG A 8 9.24 -12.57 1.09
CA ARG A 8 8.87 -13.25 2.34
C ARG A 8 9.86 -13.00 3.47
N THR A 9 11.15 -12.89 3.17
CA THR A 9 12.20 -12.63 4.18
C THR A 9 12.16 -11.21 4.75
N GLN A 10 11.48 -10.29 4.06
CA GLN A 10 11.28 -8.91 4.49
C GLN A 10 9.90 -8.70 5.15
N ALA A 11 9.11 -9.76 5.30
CA ALA A 11 7.79 -9.68 5.89
C ALA A 11 7.87 -9.43 7.41
N ALA A 12 7.20 -8.40 7.88
CA ALA A 12 7.15 -8.06 9.31
C ALA A 12 6.59 -9.20 10.18
N CYS A 13 5.71 -10.04 9.62
CA CYS A 13 5.17 -11.20 10.33
C CYS A 13 6.13 -12.39 10.41
N GLY A 14 7.24 -12.40 9.67
CA GLY A 14 8.19 -13.53 9.66
C GLY A 14 8.93 -13.74 10.99
N GLY A 15 8.97 -12.71 11.85
CA GLY A 15 9.54 -12.79 13.21
C GLY A 15 8.50 -12.80 14.33
N ALA A 16 7.22 -12.88 14.00
CA ALA A 16 6.13 -12.89 14.98
C ALA A 16 5.72 -14.32 15.35
N ASP A 17 5.17 -14.49 16.54
CA ASP A 17 4.71 -15.79 17.04
C ASP A 17 3.54 -16.31 16.19
N LEU A 18 3.68 -17.54 15.67
CA LEU A 18 2.69 -18.15 14.77
C LEU A 18 1.40 -18.54 15.52
N GLU A 19 1.46 -18.90 16.80
CA GLU A 19 0.26 -19.19 17.60
C GLU A 19 -0.53 -17.91 17.90
N GLU A 20 0.17 -16.77 18.01
CA GLU A 20 -0.46 -15.47 18.24
C GLU A 20 -1.12 -14.89 16.97
N LEU A 21 -0.66 -15.28 15.78
CA LEU A 21 -1.13 -14.77 14.49
C LEU A 21 -2.09 -15.69 13.73
N PHE A 22 -2.08 -17.01 13.98
CA PHE A 22 -2.78 -18.00 13.13
C PHE A 22 -3.84 -18.86 13.84
N GLY A 23 -4.31 -18.48 15.03
CA GLY A 23 -5.46 -19.13 15.68
C GLY A 23 -6.85 -18.59 15.24
N GLU A 24 -7.83 -18.59 16.15
CA GLU A 24 -9.24 -18.19 15.90
C GLU A 24 -9.45 -16.75 15.37
N ALA A 25 -10.71 -16.36 15.12
CA ALA A 25 -11.08 -15.09 14.49
C ALA A 25 -10.43 -13.84 15.14
N ALA A 26 -10.13 -13.86 16.44
CA ALA A 26 -9.42 -12.80 17.14
C ALA A 26 -7.98 -12.60 16.64
N GLN A 27 -7.31 -13.66 16.16
CA GLN A 27 -5.98 -13.58 15.57
C GLN A 27 -5.96 -12.85 14.21
N GLN A 28 -7.08 -12.80 13.47
CA GLN A 28 -7.15 -12.07 12.20
C GLN A 28 -6.97 -10.56 12.38
N HIS A 29 -7.51 -10.00 13.46
CA HIS A 29 -7.35 -8.56 13.75
C HIS A 29 -5.90 -8.20 14.08
N ARG A 30 -5.22 -9.03 14.88
CA ARG A 30 -3.79 -8.85 15.18
C ARG A 30 -2.92 -8.98 13.93
N ALA A 31 -3.19 -9.98 13.10
CA ALA A 31 -2.47 -10.14 11.83
C ALA A 31 -2.67 -8.95 10.87
N LYS A 32 -3.87 -8.36 10.82
CA LYS A 32 -4.11 -7.13 10.05
C LYS A 32 -3.27 -5.96 10.57
N ALA A 33 -3.20 -5.77 11.89
CA ALA A 33 -2.39 -4.71 12.50
C ALA A 33 -0.90 -4.85 12.14
N VAL A 34 -0.34 -6.06 12.23
CA VAL A 34 1.05 -6.32 11.81
C VAL A 34 1.28 -6.00 10.32
N CYS A 35 0.27 -6.22 9.48
CA CYS A 35 0.36 -5.93 8.05
C CYS A 35 0.30 -4.42 7.72
N GLU A 36 -0.11 -3.53 8.63
CA GLU A 36 -0.27 -2.10 8.31
C GLU A 36 1.05 -1.41 7.95
N GLY A 37 2.13 -1.72 8.66
CA GLY A 37 3.47 -1.17 8.42
C GLY A 37 4.41 -2.08 7.61
N CYS A 38 3.91 -3.20 7.06
CA CYS A 38 4.76 -4.17 6.39
C CYS A 38 5.19 -3.67 5.00
N ALA A 39 6.51 -3.58 4.76
CA ALA A 39 7.07 -3.10 3.49
C ALA A 39 6.65 -3.96 2.28
N VAL A 40 6.42 -5.26 2.50
CA VAL A 40 6.04 -6.23 1.46
C VAL A 40 4.55 -6.58 1.47
N LYS A 41 3.71 -5.72 2.05
CA LYS A 41 2.26 -5.93 2.17
C LYS A 41 1.60 -6.22 0.80
N LEU A 42 2.01 -5.49 -0.23
CA LEU A 42 1.43 -5.62 -1.57
C LEU A 42 1.87 -6.92 -2.25
N GLU A 43 3.16 -7.26 -2.17
CA GLU A 43 3.73 -8.53 -2.66
C GLU A 43 3.03 -9.72 -2.02
N CYS A 44 2.82 -9.66 -0.70
CA CYS A 44 2.09 -10.66 0.05
C CYS A 44 0.65 -10.82 -0.45
N LEU A 45 -0.05 -9.70 -0.67
CA LEU A 45 -1.43 -9.72 -1.15
C LEU A 45 -1.53 -10.29 -2.57
N VAL A 46 -0.68 -9.86 -3.50
CA VAL A 46 -0.76 -10.30 -4.90
C VAL A 46 -0.47 -11.79 -5.03
N GLU A 47 0.45 -12.34 -4.23
CA GLU A 47 0.71 -13.77 -4.21
C GLU A 47 -0.56 -14.55 -3.82
N ALA A 48 -1.25 -14.11 -2.77
CA ALA A 48 -2.48 -14.75 -2.31
C ALA A 48 -3.62 -14.65 -3.34
N LEU A 49 -3.70 -13.54 -4.08
CA LEU A 49 -4.71 -13.33 -5.12
C LEU A 49 -4.44 -14.18 -6.36
N ASP A 50 -3.19 -14.22 -6.84
CA ASP A 50 -2.78 -15.00 -8.01
C ASP A 50 -2.89 -16.51 -7.74
N HIS A 51 -2.50 -16.97 -6.55
CA HIS A 51 -2.51 -18.39 -6.18
C HIS A 51 -3.83 -18.83 -5.54
N ARG A 52 -4.83 -17.95 -5.43
CA ARG A 52 -6.15 -18.24 -4.83
C ARG A 52 -6.05 -18.85 -3.43
N ILE A 53 -5.13 -18.38 -2.61
CA ILE A 53 -4.96 -18.89 -1.25
C ILE A 53 -6.22 -18.56 -0.43
N GLU A 54 -6.84 -19.57 0.18
CA GLU A 54 -8.16 -19.47 0.82
C GLU A 54 -8.10 -19.22 2.33
N PHE A 55 -6.95 -19.38 2.97
CA PHE A 55 -6.83 -19.29 4.43
C PHE A 55 -5.86 -18.19 4.87
N GLY A 56 -6.12 -17.66 6.06
CA GLY A 56 -5.27 -16.66 6.71
C GLY A 56 -5.40 -15.24 6.17
N VAL A 57 -4.66 -14.34 6.84
CA VAL A 57 -4.53 -12.93 6.48
C VAL A 57 -3.30 -12.74 5.59
N TRP A 58 -3.50 -12.15 4.42
CA TRP A 58 -2.44 -11.90 3.44
C TRP A 58 -2.46 -10.42 3.05
N GLY A 59 -1.34 -9.72 3.22
CA GLY A 59 -1.24 -8.28 2.97
C GLY A 59 -2.30 -7.45 3.70
N GLY A 60 -2.72 -7.89 4.89
CA GLY A 60 -3.77 -7.25 5.68
C GLY A 60 -5.21 -7.51 5.19
N MET A 61 -5.43 -8.48 4.31
CA MET A 61 -6.77 -8.90 3.86
C MET A 61 -7.09 -10.33 4.28
N THR A 62 -8.29 -10.53 4.81
CA THR A 62 -8.89 -11.85 5.06
C THR A 62 -9.32 -12.51 3.76
N ASP A 63 -9.56 -13.82 3.77
CA ASP A 63 -10.10 -14.56 2.62
C ASP A 63 -11.40 -13.94 2.08
N ARG A 64 -12.34 -13.61 2.96
CA ARG A 64 -13.61 -12.97 2.58
C ARG A 64 -13.40 -11.66 1.82
N GLU A 65 -12.47 -10.82 2.27
CA GLU A 65 -12.12 -9.55 1.62
C GLU A 65 -11.44 -9.80 0.26
N ARG A 66 -10.51 -10.76 0.17
CA ARG A 66 -9.86 -11.14 -1.09
C ARG A 66 -10.88 -11.67 -2.11
N ARG A 67 -11.80 -12.54 -1.71
CA ARG A 67 -12.88 -13.03 -2.58
C ARG A 67 -13.78 -11.89 -3.08
N ALA A 68 -14.09 -10.92 -2.22
CA ALA A 68 -14.84 -9.74 -2.63
C ALA A 68 -14.08 -8.89 -3.67
N LEU A 69 -12.76 -8.72 -3.49
CA LEU A 69 -11.90 -8.02 -4.44
C LEU A 69 -11.86 -8.73 -5.81
N LEU A 70 -11.69 -10.05 -5.81
CA LEU A 70 -11.66 -10.87 -7.03
C LEU A 70 -12.99 -10.81 -7.79
N ARG A 71 -14.13 -10.76 -7.10
CA ARG A 71 -15.45 -10.56 -7.75
C ARG A 71 -15.61 -9.18 -8.37
N ARG A 72 -15.03 -8.13 -7.77
CA ARG A 72 -15.07 -6.76 -8.29
C ARG A 72 -14.16 -6.56 -9.50
N ARG A 73 -13.12 -7.38 -9.65
CA ARG A 73 -12.13 -7.29 -10.75
C ARG A 73 -11.98 -8.62 -11.48
N PRO A 74 -13.00 -9.11 -12.19
CA PRO A 74 -12.97 -10.41 -12.86
C PRO A 74 -12.01 -10.43 -14.07
N THR A 75 -11.63 -9.27 -14.60
CA THR A 75 -10.76 -9.15 -15.79
C THR A 75 -9.27 -9.21 -15.47
N VAL A 76 -8.87 -9.13 -14.20
CA VAL A 76 -7.47 -9.17 -13.79
C VAL A 76 -7.01 -10.62 -13.72
N THR A 77 -6.14 -11.01 -14.66
CA THR A 77 -5.59 -12.37 -14.76
C THR A 77 -4.26 -12.57 -14.04
N SER A 78 -3.51 -11.50 -13.80
CA SER A 78 -2.29 -11.52 -12.98
C SER A 78 -2.20 -10.23 -12.17
N TRP A 79 -2.34 -10.38 -10.85
CA TRP A 79 -2.21 -9.30 -9.87
C TRP A 79 -0.75 -8.89 -9.71
N ARG A 80 0.20 -9.83 -9.82
CA ARG A 80 1.63 -9.52 -9.85
C ARG A 80 1.98 -8.55 -10.98
N ARG A 81 1.53 -8.83 -12.21
CA ARG A 81 1.77 -7.92 -13.36
C ARG A 81 1.14 -6.56 -13.18
N LEU A 82 -0.07 -6.52 -12.61
CA LEU A 82 -0.76 -5.26 -12.33
C LEU A 82 0.03 -4.41 -11.31
N LEU A 83 0.58 -5.03 -10.26
CA LEU A 83 1.40 -4.35 -9.27
C LEU A 83 2.72 -3.83 -9.86
N GLU A 84 3.38 -4.64 -10.68
CA GLU A 84 4.63 -4.27 -11.36
C GLU A 84 4.42 -3.09 -12.32
N ALA A 85 3.33 -3.11 -13.10
CA ALA A 85 2.95 -2.00 -13.98
C ALA A 85 2.76 -0.70 -13.19
N ALA A 86 1.95 -0.72 -12.13
CA ALA A 86 1.70 0.45 -11.28
C ALA A 86 2.98 1.02 -10.64
N ARG A 87 3.90 0.16 -10.20
CA ARG A 87 5.21 0.59 -9.66
C ARG A 87 6.10 1.24 -10.71
N SER A 88 6.08 0.70 -11.93
CA SER A 88 6.86 1.24 -13.04
C SER A 88 6.34 2.62 -13.47
N GLU A 89 5.02 2.82 -13.46
CA GLU A 89 4.38 4.11 -13.74
C GLU A 89 4.77 5.16 -12.70
N HIS A 90 4.64 4.83 -11.41
CA HIS A 90 5.02 5.76 -10.34
C HIS A 90 6.51 6.12 -10.34
N ARG A 91 7.39 5.19 -10.78
CA ARG A 91 8.82 5.48 -10.96
C ARG A 91 9.09 6.38 -12.17
N ARG A 92 8.21 6.36 -13.18
CA ARG A 92 8.33 7.12 -14.42
C ARG A 92 7.70 8.50 -14.34
N GLU A 93 6.78 8.73 -13.41
CA GLU A 93 6.28 10.07 -13.11
C GLU A 93 7.43 10.90 -12.53
N PRO A 94 7.87 11.98 -13.19
CA PRO A 94 8.68 12.98 -12.51
C PRO A 94 7.75 13.56 -11.43
N GLY A 95 8.08 13.30 -10.16
CA GLY A 95 7.35 13.91 -9.05
C GLY A 95 7.27 15.44 -9.26
N PRO A 96 6.25 16.12 -8.71
CA PRO A 96 6.22 17.57 -8.76
C PRO A 96 7.54 18.05 -8.17
N GLY A 97 8.40 18.65 -9.00
CA GLY A 97 9.71 19.11 -8.59
C GLY A 97 9.53 20.02 -7.39
N LEU A 98 9.87 19.52 -6.20
CA LEU A 98 10.02 20.37 -5.03
C LEU A 98 11.08 21.41 -5.43
N PRO A 99 10.78 22.72 -5.32
CA PRO A 99 11.76 23.74 -5.64
C PRO A 99 13.00 23.48 -4.81
N HIS A 100 14.17 23.49 -5.46
CA HIS A 100 15.42 23.30 -4.76
C HIS A 100 15.60 24.50 -3.83
N ALA A 101 16.24 24.29 -2.67
CA ALA A 101 16.45 25.30 -1.63
C ALA A 101 17.30 26.53 -2.05
N GLY A 102 17.54 26.73 -3.35
CA GLY A 102 18.21 27.88 -3.94
C GLY A 102 17.41 28.57 -5.07
N ASP A 103 16.20 28.12 -5.38
CA ASP A 103 15.35 28.78 -6.36
C ASP A 103 14.74 30.03 -5.72
N ARG A 104 15.16 31.21 -6.19
CA ARG A 104 14.65 32.50 -5.74
C ARG A 104 13.14 32.52 -5.98
N LEU A 105 12.34 32.52 -4.91
CA LEU A 105 10.90 32.73 -5.00
C LEU A 105 10.64 33.99 -5.85
N PRO A 106 9.71 33.96 -6.82
CA PRO A 106 9.31 35.17 -7.50
C PRO A 106 8.73 36.15 -6.46
N ASP A 107 9.13 37.41 -6.54
CA ASP A 107 8.62 38.47 -5.68
C ASP A 107 7.10 38.56 -5.82
N VAL A 108 6.38 37.97 -4.86
CA VAL A 108 4.93 38.09 -4.75
C VAL A 108 4.66 39.50 -4.23
N PRO A 109 4.02 40.40 -5.00
CA PRO A 109 3.67 41.70 -4.49
C PRO A 109 2.62 41.54 -3.40
N LEU A 110 2.96 41.96 -2.18
CA LEU A 110 2.04 42.12 -1.06
C LEU A 110 1.04 43.22 -1.43
N THR A 111 0.02 42.86 -2.20
CA THR A 111 -1.11 43.74 -2.47
C THR A 111 -1.99 43.69 -1.23
N GLY A 112 -1.66 44.55 -0.28
CA GLY A 112 -2.54 44.90 0.83
C GLY A 112 -3.62 45.87 0.34
N THR A 113 -4.86 45.40 0.33
CA THR A 113 -6.10 46.20 0.34
C THR A 113 -7.19 45.21 0.78
N GLY A 114 -7.95 45.35 1.85
CA GLY A 114 -8.40 46.51 2.60
C GLY A 114 -9.92 46.48 2.63
N GLY A 115 -10.54 46.28 3.81
CA GLY A 115 -11.88 46.76 4.15
C GLY A 115 -13.10 45.92 3.73
N GLY A 116 -13.98 45.64 4.69
CA GLY A 116 -15.31 45.08 4.43
C GLY A 116 -16.08 44.68 5.68
N THR A 117 -16.44 45.66 6.51
CA THR A 117 -17.45 45.51 7.57
C THR A 117 -18.79 45.06 6.98
N GLY A 118 -19.44 44.08 7.60
CA GLY A 118 -20.81 43.69 7.28
C GLY A 118 -21.50 43.13 8.51
N ALA A 119 -22.15 44.03 9.27
CA ALA A 119 -23.15 43.67 10.26
C ALA A 119 -24.45 43.26 9.55
N PHE A 120 -25.05 42.15 9.97
CA PHE A 120 -26.42 41.97 10.49
C PHE A 120 -26.75 40.47 10.50
#